data_AF-A0A4Y7U460-F1
#
_entry.id   AF-A0A4Y7U460-F1
#
_cell.length_a   1.000
_cell.length_b   1.000
_cell.length_c   1.000
_cell.angle_alpha   90.00
_cell.angle_beta   90.00
_cell.angle_gamma   90.00
#
_symmetry.space_group_name_H-M   'P 1'
#
loop_
_entity.id
_entity.type
_entity.pdbx_description
1 polymer ?
#
loop_
_entity_poly.entity_id
_entity_poly.type
_entity_poly.pdbx_seq_one_letter_code
_entity_poly.pdbx_strand_id
1 'polypeptide(L)'
;TSLIRDAFFVPENKKLDNLLKDFQSLKSHLAIVVDEYGGTSGLVSLEDVIEEIVGDISDEFDDENLNFSQIDEKNFLFEGKINMKDFYRIVEVDEDVFESQK
;
A
#
# COMPACT_ATOMS: atom_id res chain seq x y z
N THR A 1 -4.24 31.33 20.55
CA THR A 1 -3.55 30.07 20.88
C THR A 1 -4.39 28.85 20.50
N SER A 2 -5.08 28.84 19.36
CA SER A 2 -6.09 27.82 19.04
C SER A 2 -5.60 26.84 17.95
N LEU A 3 -4.38 26.34 18.11
CA LEU A 3 -3.82 25.32 17.21
C LEU A 3 -3.83 23.91 17.83
N ILE A 4 -4.05 23.83 19.15
CA ILE A 4 -4.07 22.57 19.89
C ILE A 4 -5.45 21.94 19.72
N ARG A 5 -5.47 20.68 19.29
CA ARG A 5 -6.67 19.83 19.17
C ARG A 5 -6.68 18.82 20.31
N ASP A 6 -7.87 18.41 20.73
CA ASP A 6 -8.00 17.34 21.71
C ASP A 6 -7.47 16.03 21.14
N ALA A 7 -6.75 15.28 21.97
CA ALA A 7 -6.16 14.01 21.58
C ALA A 7 -7.17 12.87 21.67
N PHE A 8 -7.14 11.99 20.68
CA PHE A 8 -7.91 10.75 20.65
C PHE A 8 -7.02 9.59 21.12
N PHE A 9 -7.44 8.86 22.16
CA PHE A 9 -6.66 7.78 22.76
C PHE A 9 -7.31 6.43 22.52
N VAL A 10 -6.48 5.41 22.24
CA VAL A 10 -6.92 4.04 21.95
C VAL A 10 -6.03 3.01 22.65
N PRO A 11 -6.58 1.93 23.23
CA PRO A 11 -5.78 0.88 23.82
C PRO A 11 -5.13 -0.01 22.75
N GLU A 12 -3.95 -0.57 23.02
CA GLU A 12 -3.21 -1.45 22.10
C GLU A 12 -4.03 -2.65 21.60
N ASN A 13 -4.90 -3.20 22.44
CA ASN A 13 -5.68 -4.38 22.13
C ASN A 13 -6.97 -4.08 21.31
N LYS A 14 -7.18 -2.83 20.90
CA LYS A 14 -8.36 -2.45 20.11
C LYS A 14 -8.28 -3.06 18.72
N LYS A 15 -9.38 -3.68 18.29
CA LYS A 15 -9.47 -4.21 16.93
C LYS A 15 -9.48 -3.09 15.88
N LEU A 16 -8.79 -3.35 14.78
CA LEU A 16 -8.59 -2.44 13.67
C LEU A 16 -9.89 -2.00 12.97
N ASP A 17 -10.84 -2.93 12.82
CA ASP A 17 -12.17 -2.67 12.24
C ASP A 17 -13.00 -1.68 13.09
N ASN A 18 -12.84 -1.73 14.40
CA ASN A 18 -13.48 -0.77 15.31
C ASN A 18 -12.73 0.56 15.33
N LEU A 19 -11.39 0.53 15.28
CA LEU A 19 -10.57 1.74 15.18
C LEU A 19 -10.89 2.55 13.91
N LEU A 20 -11.07 1.88 12.77
CA LEU A 20 -11.48 2.51 11.51
C LEU A 20 -12.84 3.23 11.64
N LYS A 21 -13.83 2.59 12.28
CA LYS A 21 -15.14 3.20 12.52
C LYS A 21 -15.06 4.44 13.40
N ASP A 22 -14.19 4.42 14.40
CA ASP A 22 -14.00 5.57 15.29
C ASP A 22 -13.34 6.73 14.58
N PHE A 23 -12.32 6.48 13.74
CA PHE A 23 -11.73 7.53 12.89
C PHE A 23 -12.77 8.17 11.97
N GLN A 24 -13.64 7.36 11.34
CA GLN A 24 -14.73 7.87 10.50
C GLN A 24 -15.77 8.68 11.29
N SER A 25 -16.12 8.24 12.50
CA SER A 25 -17.13 8.90 13.34
C SER A 25 -16.62 10.23 13.94
N LEU A 26 -15.39 10.22 14.45
CA LEU A 26 -14.77 11.37 15.13
C LEU A 26 -14.18 12.39 14.14
N LYS A 27 -14.06 12.03 12.86
CA LYS A 27 -13.34 12.82 11.83
C LYS A 27 -11.91 13.19 12.27
N SER A 28 -11.27 12.27 13.00
CA SER A 28 -9.86 12.35 13.39
C SER A 28 -9.07 11.36 12.54
N HIS A 29 -7.84 11.71 12.19
CA HIS A 29 -6.94 10.86 11.41
C HIS A 29 -5.77 10.34 12.24
N LEU A 30 -5.66 10.75 13.51
CA LEU A 30 -4.55 10.38 14.38
C LEU A 30 -5.09 9.98 15.75
N ALA A 31 -4.54 8.90 16.30
CA ALA A 31 -4.79 8.46 17.65
C ALA A 31 -3.48 8.16 18.38
N ILE A 32 -3.48 8.38 19.69
CA ILE A 32 -2.39 8.01 20.60
C ILE A 32 -2.71 6.63 21.16
N VAL A 33 -1.78 5.70 21.00
CA VAL A 33 -1.91 4.33 21.50
C VAL A 33 -1.40 4.29 22.95
N VAL A 34 -2.20 3.71 23.83
CA VAL A 34 -1.89 3.60 25.26
C VAL A 34 -1.86 2.14 25.73
N ASP A 35 -0.94 1.85 26.65
CA ASP A 35 -0.85 0.58 27.36
C ASP A 35 -1.86 0.48 28.52
N GLU A 36 -1.89 -0.66 29.21
CA GLU A 36 -2.81 -0.92 30.33
C GLU A 36 -2.52 -0.08 31.58
N TYR A 37 -1.36 0.55 31.66
CA TYR A 37 -0.92 1.41 32.76
C TYR A 37 -1.08 2.90 32.45
N GLY A 38 -1.60 3.23 31.25
CA GLY A 38 -1.78 4.61 30.77
C GLY A 38 -0.50 5.23 30.22
N GLY A 39 0.55 4.43 30.01
CA GLY A 39 1.74 4.81 29.27
C GLY A 39 1.43 4.97 27.78
N THR A 40 2.15 5.87 27.11
CA THR A 40 2.05 6.03 25.66
C THR A 40 2.92 4.97 24.98
N SER A 41 2.29 4.10 24.23
CA SER A 41 2.95 3.07 23.43
C SER A 41 3.35 3.59 22.06
N GLY A 42 2.58 4.54 21.52
CA GLY A 42 2.85 5.11 20.21
C GLY A 42 1.71 5.95 19.65
N LEU A 43 1.68 6.07 18.33
CA LEU A 43 0.64 6.73 17.56
C LEU A 43 0.23 5.83 16.40
N VAL A 44 -1.00 6.00 15.93
CA VAL A 44 -1.54 5.30 14.78
C VAL A 44 -2.36 6.29 13.95
N SER A 45 -2.22 6.20 12.63
CA SER A 45 -2.96 7.04 11.69
C SER A 45 -4.11 6.28 11.04
N LEU A 46 -5.05 7.02 10.42
CA LEU A 46 -6.12 6.42 9.64
C LEU A 46 -5.56 5.67 8.44
N GLU A 47 -4.50 6.19 7.84
CA GLU A 47 -3.81 5.64 6.69
C GLU A 47 -3.24 4.25 7.00
N ASP A 48 -2.50 4.11 8.11
CA ASP A 48 -1.96 2.81 8.56
C ASP A 48 -3.07 1.77 8.78
N VAL A 49 -4.20 2.22 9.34
CA VAL A 49 -5.36 1.34 9.61
C VAL A 49 -6.01 0.85 8.32
N ILE A 50 -6.07 1.71 7.30
CA ILE A 50 -6.61 1.31 5.99
C ILE A 50 -5.65 0.34 5.31
N GLU A 51 -4.35 0.64 5.30
CA GLU A 51 -3.31 -0.23 4.74
C GLU A 51 -3.32 -1.62 5.37
N GLU A 52 -3.45 -1.74 6.68
CA GLU A 52 -3.48 -3.05 7.35
C GLU A 52 -4.79 -3.84 7.12
N ILE A 53 -5.93 -3.18 6.88
CA ILE A 53 -7.19 -3.86 6.56
C ILE A 53 -7.24 -4.27 5.10
N VAL A 54 -6.82 -3.38 4.22
CA VAL A 54 -6.98 -3.54 2.77
C VAL A 54 -5.75 -4.21 2.14
N GLY A 55 -4.58 -4.10 2.79
CA GLY A 55 -3.28 -4.43 2.23
C GLY A 55 -2.80 -3.36 1.25
N ASP A 56 -1.71 -3.67 0.54
CA ASP A 56 -1.47 -3.08 -0.77
C ASP A 56 -2.69 -3.46 -1.63
N ILE A 57 -3.50 -2.49 -2.01
CA ILE A 57 -4.54 -2.72 -3.02
C ILE A 57 -3.77 -2.98 -4.31
N SER A 58 -3.38 -4.23 -4.55
CA SER A 58 -2.95 -4.66 -5.87
C SER A 58 -4.17 -4.52 -6.76
N ASP A 59 -4.15 -3.54 -7.65
CA ASP A 59 -5.08 -3.55 -8.78
C ASP A 59 -4.92 -4.89 -9.52
N GLU A 60 -5.90 -5.32 -10.30
CA GLU A 60 -5.79 -6.53 -11.16
C GLU A 60 -4.61 -6.43 -12.17
N PHE A 61 -3.93 -5.28 -12.18
CA PHE A 61 -2.82 -4.87 -13.03
C PHE A 61 -1.52 -4.52 -12.27
N ASP A 62 -1.50 -4.56 -10.93
CA ASP A 62 -0.31 -4.19 -10.16
C ASP A 62 0.68 -5.35 -10.01
N ASP A 63 1.77 -5.21 -10.75
CA ASP A 63 2.92 -6.09 -10.79
C ASP A 63 3.95 -5.75 -9.71
N GLU A 64 3.69 -6.10 -8.47
CA GLU A 64 4.69 -5.83 -7.42
C GLU A 64 5.81 -6.88 -7.32
N ASN A 65 5.97 -7.76 -8.32
CA ASN A 65 7.08 -8.73 -8.34
C ASN A 65 7.60 -9.05 -9.76
N LEU A 66 7.67 -8.06 -10.66
CA LEU A 66 8.37 -8.27 -11.92
C LEU A 66 9.88 -8.25 -11.71
N ASN A 67 10.44 -9.44 -11.53
CA ASN A 67 11.88 -9.67 -11.53
C ASN A 67 12.44 -9.50 -12.95
N PHE A 68 12.77 -8.26 -13.33
CA PHE A 68 13.55 -7.98 -14.53
C PHE A 68 14.77 -7.11 -14.19
N SER A 69 15.78 -7.13 -15.05
CA SER A 69 16.96 -6.27 -14.91
C SER A 69 17.30 -5.66 -16.26
N GLN A 70 17.34 -4.33 -16.34
CA GLN A 70 17.84 -3.64 -17.52
C GLN A 70 19.37 -3.59 -17.47
N ILE A 71 20.02 -4.18 -18.47
CA ILE A 71 21.48 -4.25 -18.58
C ILE A 71 22.02 -2.94 -19.19
N ASP A 72 21.32 -2.39 -20.18
CA ASP A 72 21.59 -1.08 -20.78
C ASP A 72 20.34 -0.54 -21.52
N GLU A 73 20.47 0.55 -22.29
CA GLU A 73 19.36 1.20 -23.01
C GLU A 73 18.52 0.26 -23.89
N LYS A 74 19.09 -0.86 -24.38
CA LYS A 74 18.40 -1.77 -25.31
C LYS A 74 18.43 -3.24 -24.89
N ASN A 75 19.08 -3.56 -23.77
CA ASN A 75 19.22 -4.93 -23.31
C ASN A 75 18.53 -5.14 -21.96
N PHE A 76 17.68 -6.16 -21.91
CA PHE A 76 16.89 -6.52 -20.74
C PHE A 76 17.06 -8.01 -20.43
N LEU A 77 17.12 -8.34 -19.13
CA LEU A 77 17.11 -9.68 -18.61
C LEU A 77 15.76 -9.94 -17.95
N PHE A 78 15.05 -10.94 -18.46
CA PHE A 78 13.75 -11.38 -17.94
C PHE A 78 13.82 -12.83 -17.49
N GLU A 79 13.00 -13.19 -16.50
CA GLU A 79 12.72 -14.59 -16.22
C GLU A 79 11.96 -15.22 -17.40
N GLY A 80 12.31 -16.45 -17.80
CA GLY A 80 11.68 -17.12 -18.94
C GLY A 80 10.18 -17.41 -18.78
N LYS A 81 9.62 -17.18 -17.59
CA LYS A 81 8.19 -17.31 -17.26
C LYS A 81 7.45 -15.96 -17.21
N ILE A 82 8.09 -14.86 -17.62
CA ILE A 82 7.45 -13.54 -17.64
C ILE A 82 6.18 -13.56 -18.49
N ASN A 83 5.14 -12.85 -18.05
CA ASN A 83 3.94 -12.66 -18.87
C ASN A 83 4.26 -11.73 -20.04
N MET A 84 3.74 -12.03 -21.24
CA MET A 84 3.96 -11.18 -22.42
C MET A 84 3.40 -9.77 -22.24
N LYS A 85 2.29 -9.61 -21.51
CA LYS A 85 1.73 -8.28 -21.20
C LYS A 85 2.70 -7.43 -20.38
N ASP A 86 3.41 -8.05 -19.46
CA ASP A 86 4.38 -7.39 -18.59
C ASP A 86 5.63 -7.01 -19.37
N PHE A 87 6.07 -7.92 -20.25
CA PHE A 87 7.15 -7.65 -21.19
C PHE A 87 6.85 -6.44 -22.09
N TYR A 88 5.65 -6.36 -22.69
CA TYR A 88 5.27 -5.24 -23.55
C TYR A 88 5.29 -3.90 -22.80
N ARG A 89 4.78 -3.90 -21.56
CA ARG A 89 4.82 -2.72 -20.68
C ARG A 89 6.25 -2.28 -20.36
N ILE A 90 7.13 -3.22 -20.00
CA ILE A 90 8.51 -2.91 -19.59
C ILE A 90 9.36 -2.41 -20.76
N VAL A 91 9.19 -3.00 -21.95
CA VAL A 91 10.00 -2.64 -23.13
C VAL A 91 9.37 -1.48 -23.91
N GLU A 92 8.20 -0.99 -23.48
CA GLU A 92 7.43 0.08 -24.13
C GLU A 92 7.16 -0.21 -25.63
N VAL A 93 6.79 -1.45 -25.93
CA VAL A 93 6.52 -1.92 -27.30
C VAL A 93 5.04 -2.17 -27.50
N ASP A 94 4.58 -1.93 -28.72
CA ASP A 94 3.20 -2.19 -29.13
C ASP A 94 2.94 -3.70 -29.22
N GLU A 95 1.89 -4.17 -28.53
CA GLU A 95 1.49 -5.58 -28.48
C GLU A 95 1.14 -6.12 -29.88
N ASP A 96 0.60 -5.27 -30.76
CA ASP A 96 0.17 -5.63 -32.11
C ASP A 96 1.34 -6.10 -32.99
N VAL A 97 2.56 -5.62 -32.70
CA VAL A 97 3.79 -6.02 -33.41
C VAL A 97 4.08 -7.50 -33.23
N PHE A 98 3.75 -8.06 -32.07
CA PHE A 98 4.05 -9.45 -31.72
C PHE A 98 2.86 -10.39 -31.97
N GLU A 99 1.63 -9.94 -31.70
CA GLU A 99 0.44 -10.77 -31.95
C GLU A 99 0.15 -10.96 -33.45
N SER A 100 0.59 -10.04 -34.32
CA SER A 100 0.48 -10.20 -35.78
C SER A 100 1.42 -11.26 -36.39
N GLN A 101 2.40 -11.74 -35.61
CA GLN A 101 3.42 -12.72 -36.03
C GLN A 101 3.18 -14.12 -35.44
N LYS A 102 2.02 -14.34 -34.80
CA LYS A 102 1.62 -15.59 -34.15
C LYS A 102 0.90 -16.54 -35.11
#